data_AF-A0AAV3S328-F1
#
_entry.id   AF-A0AAV3S328-F1
#
_cell.length_a   1.000
_cell.length_b   1.000
_cell.length_c   1.000
_cell.angle_alpha   90.00
_cell.angle_beta   90.00
_cell.angle_gamma   90.00
#
_symmetry.space_group_name_H-M   'P 1'
#
loop_
_entity.id
_entity.type
_entity.pdbx_description
1 polymer ?
#
loop_
_entity_poly.entity_id
_entity_poly.type
_entity_poly.pdbx_seq_one_letter_code
_entity_poly.pdbx_strand_id
1 'polypeptide(L)'
;MLTADIAEPEATSPEALRTQYLGALTAVLEGRGTEAVAAETDLTAERIAALLDDPDAVTVEETAAVLSCSPDYPAAEDYLLEIRDHLMLQMSSAVVDVGSLQRAIETDLDAKALQQKVEGRREMTLEEYARVVHHLAVENPW
;
A
#
# COMPACT_ATOMS: atom_id res chain seq x y z
N MET A 1 -2.24 6.95 6.62
CA MET A 1 -3.22 5.92 6.21
C MET A 1 -2.49 4.71 5.64
N LEU A 2 -1.77 4.79 4.51
CA LEU A 2 -0.75 3.79 4.14
C LEU A 2 0.55 3.99 4.95
N THR A 3 0.95 5.25 5.14
CA THR A 3 2.12 5.69 5.92
C THR A 3 1.83 5.95 7.40
N ALA A 4 0.65 5.54 7.89
CA ALA A 4 0.31 5.76 9.30
C ALA A 4 1.02 4.74 10.20
N ASP A 5 1.47 5.18 11.37
CA ASP A 5 2.07 4.31 12.36
C ASP A 5 1.08 3.22 12.81
N ILE A 6 1.59 2.00 12.94
CA ILE A 6 0.83 0.83 13.41
C ILE A 6 1.11 0.69 14.91
N ALA A 7 0.20 1.20 15.75
CA ALA A 7 0.42 1.32 17.19
C ALA A 7 0.53 -0.03 17.94
N GLU A 8 -0.24 -1.04 17.53
CA GLU A 8 -0.25 -2.36 18.14
C GLU A 8 -0.05 -3.43 17.06
N PRO A 9 1.18 -3.55 16.51
CA PRO A 9 1.44 -4.40 15.35
C PRO A 9 1.18 -5.89 15.63
N GLU A 10 1.43 -6.35 16.87
CA GLU A 10 1.12 -7.72 17.30
C GLU A 10 -0.39 -7.98 17.49
N ALA A 11 -1.21 -6.94 17.64
CA ALA A 11 -2.66 -7.05 17.79
C ALA A 11 -3.42 -6.94 16.46
N THR A 12 -2.70 -6.70 15.36
CA THR A 12 -3.25 -6.64 14.00
C THR A 12 -2.61 -7.71 13.11
N SER A 13 -3.06 -7.78 11.86
CA SER A 13 -2.51 -8.69 10.86
C SER A 13 -2.37 -7.99 9.51
N PRO A 14 -1.56 -8.52 8.58
CA PRO A 14 -1.49 -8.02 7.21
C PRO A 14 -2.87 -7.94 6.53
N GLU A 15 -3.75 -8.92 6.75
CA GLU A 15 -5.10 -8.95 6.17
C GLU A 15 -5.99 -7.85 6.76
N ALA A 16 -5.86 -7.56 8.05
CA ALA A 16 -6.59 -6.48 8.70
C ALA A 16 -6.14 -5.11 8.17
N LEU A 17 -4.84 -4.89 7.99
CA LEU A 17 -4.30 -3.68 7.37
C LEU A 17 -4.76 -3.53 5.92
N ARG A 18 -4.67 -4.60 5.13
CA ARG A 18 -5.18 -4.61 3.75
C ARG A 18 -6.66 -4.22 3.70
N THR A 19 -7.46 -4.78 4.60
CA THR A 19 -8.89 -4.46 4.71
C THR A 19 -9.12 -2.99 5.03
N GLN A 20 -8.30 -2.40 5.92
CA GLN A 20 -8.36 -0.97 6.22
C GLN A 20 -8.02 -0.11 5.00
N TYR A 21 -6.98 -0.45 4.23
CA TYR A 21 -6.59 0.29 3.04
C TYR A 21 -7.66 0.23 1.95
N LEU A 22 -8.21 -0.96 1.71
CA LEU A 22 -9.32 -1.15 0.78
C LEU A 22 -10.56 -0.37 1.23
N GLY A 23 -10.87 -0.37 2.53
CA GLY A 23 -11.99 0.41 3.06
C GLY A 23 -11.86 1.91 2.81
N ALA A 24 -10.65 2.46 2.93
CA ALA A 24 -10.40 3.87 2.59
C ALA A 24 -10.54 4.16 1.09
N LEU A 25 -10.00 3.28 0.24
CA LEU A 25 -10.18 3.35 -1.21
C LEU A 25 -11.67 3.32 -1.59
N THR A 26 -12.43 2.37 -1.04
CA THR A 26 -13.87 2.25 -1.26
C THR A 26 -14.62 3.49 -0.79
N ALA A 27 -14.28 4.05 0.37
CA ALA A 27 -14.91 5.26 0.88
C ALA A 27 -14.74 6.46 -0.06
N VAL A 28 -13.56 6.61 -0.67
CA VAL A 28 -13.34 7.67 -1.68
C VAL A 28 -14.14 7.39 -2.95
N LEU A 29 -14.16 6.14 -3.44
CA LEU A 29 -14.96 5.77 -4.61
C LEU A 29 -16.46 5.98 -4.41
N GLU A 30 -17.00 5.65 -3.23
CA GLU A 30 -18.40 5.86 -2.88
C GLU A 30 -18.74 7.35 -2.73
N GLY A 31 -17.84 8.13 -2.14
CA GLY A 31 -18.05 9.56 -1.92
C GLY A 31 -17.93 10.41 -3.19
N ARG A 32 -17.04 10.03 -4.12
CA ARG A 32 -16.75 10.77 -5.36
C ARG A 32 -17.49 10.23 -6.58
N GLY A 33 -17.79 8.92 -6.58
CA GLY A 33 -18.28 8.20 -7.74
C GLY A 33 -17.16 7.80 -8.70
N THR A 34 -17.33 6.64 -9.36
CA THR A 34 -16.32 6.04 -10.23
C THR A 34 -16.00 6.89 -11.47
N GLU A 35 -17.00 7.57 -12.04
CA GLU A 35 -16.81 8.46 -13.21
C GLU A 35 -15.94 9.68 -12.87
N ALA A 36 -16.12 10.27 -11.69
CA ALA A 36 -15.33 11.42 -11.27
C ALA A 36 -13.87 11.01 -11.01
N VAL A 37 -13.66 9.87 -10.35
CA VAL A 37 -12.31 9.34 -10.13
C VAL A 37 -11.62 8.98 -11.44
N ALA A 38 -12.34 8.40 -12.41
CA ALA A 38 -11.80 8.12 -13.75
C ALA A 38 -11.41 9.39 -14.52
N ALA A 39 -12.07 10.52 -14.26
CA ALA A 39 -11.78 11.79 -14.94
C ALA A 39 -10.56 12.52 -14.35
N GLU A 40 -10.20 12.22 -13.10
CA GLU A 40 -9.13 12.88 -12.36
C GLU A 40 -7.87 12.02 -12.20
N THR A 41 -7.94 10.76 -12.59
CA THR A 41 -6.83 9.81 -12.56
C THR A 41 -6.59 9.24 -13.95
N ASP A 42 -5.47 8.55 -14.14
CA ASP A 42 -5.20 7.80 -15.37
C ASP A 42 -5.93 6.44 -15.41
N LEU A 43 -6.81 6.16 -14.44
CA LEU A 43 -7.55 4.90 -14.35
C LEU A 43 -8.80 4.93 -15.21
N THR A 44 -9.04 3.85 -15.95
CA THR A 44 -10.31 3.69 -16.68
C THR A 44 -11.44 3.34 -15.71
N ALA A 45 -12.69 3.65 -16.10
CA ALA A 45 -13.86 3.25 -15.33
C ALA A 45 -13.96 1.72 -15.18
N GLU A 46 -13.54 0.95 -16.19
CA GLU A 46 -13.44 -0.50 -16.12
C GLU A 46 -12.41 -0.95 -15.08
N ARG A 47 -11.24 -0.29 -15.04
CA ARG A 47 -10.22 -0.62 -14.04
C ARG A 47 -10.71 -0.30 -12.63
N ILE A 48 -11.35 0.85 -12.42
CA ILE A 48 -11.93 1.23 -11.12
C ILE A 48 -12.97 0.22 -10.65
N ALA A 49 -13.84 -0.27 -11.54
CA ALA A 49 -14.79 -1.33 -11.20
C ALA A 49 -14.04 -2.62 -10.79
N ALA A 50 -13.00 -2.99 -11.53
CA ALA A 50 -12.17 -4.15 -11.20
C ALA A 50 -11.46 -4.04 -9.85
N LEU A 51 -11.12 -2.83 -9.36
CA LEU A 51 -10.55 -2.65 -8.02
C LEU A 51 -11.52 -3.09 -6.90
N LEU A 52 -12.83 -2.97 -7.14
CA LEU A 52 -13.86 -3.38 -6.19
C LEU A 52 -14.16 -4.89 -6.27
N ASP A 53 -14.01 -5.47 -7.46
CA ASP A 53 -14.31 -6.88 -7.72
C ASP A 53 -13.14 -7.82 -7.40
N ASP A 54 -11.90 -7.38 -7.59
CA ASP A 54 -10.68 -8.13 -7.31
C ASP A 54 -9.71 -7.33 -6.41
N PRO A 55 -9.94 -7.36 -5.08
CA PRO A 55 -9.13 -6.61 -4.13
C PRO A 55 -7.66 -7.07 -4.05
N ASP A 56 -7.35 -8.30 -4.49
CA ASP A 56 -5.99 -8.86 -4.43
C ASP A 56 -5.10 -8.29 -5.55
N ALA A 57 -5.72 -7.83 -6.64
CA ALA A 57 -5.05 -7.17 -7.76
C ALA A 57 -4.86 -5.65 -7.58
N VAL A 58 -5.31 -5.08 -6.45
CA VAL A 58 -5.21 -3.62 -6.19
C VAL A 58 -3.78 -3.25 -5.83
N THR A 59 -3.21 -2.28 -6.55
CA THR A 59 -1.85 -1.80 -6.31
C THR A 59 -1.79 -0.61 -5.36
N VAL A 60 -0.61 -0.37 -4.78
CA VAL A 60 -0.31 0.82 -3.99
C VAL A 60 -0.46 2.08 -4.86
N GLU A 61 -0.01 2.02 -6.12
CA GLU A 61 -0.14 3.10 -7.10
C GLU A 61 -1.59 3.45 -7.40
N GLU A 62 -2.44 2.46 -7.66
CA GLU A 62 -3.88 2.65 -7.88
C GLU A 62 -4.56 3.21 -6.64
N THR A 63 -4.14 2.74 -5.46
CA THR A 63 -4.67 3.24 -4.19
C THR A 63 -4.30 4.69 -3.98
N ALA A 64 -3.05 5.08 -4.19
CA ALA A 64 -2.62 6.47 -4.10
C ALA A 64 -3.37 7.37 -5.10
N ALA A 65 -3.55 6.89 -6.34
CA ALA A 65 -4.32 7.60 -7.36
C ALA A 65 -5.76 7.87 -6.90
N VAL A 66 -6.48 6.84 -6.46
CA VAL A 66 -7.88 6.97 -6.00
C VAL A 66 -7.96 7.88 -4.78
N LEU A 67 -7.11 7.69 -3.77
CA LEU A 67 -7.16 8.47 -2.54
C LEU A 67 -6.86 9.95 -2.77
N SER A 68 -5.99 10.28 -3.73
CA SER A 68 -5.69 11.66 -4.10
C SER A 68 -6.91 12.42 -4.64
N CYS A 69 -7.98 11.71 -5.03
CA CYS A 69 -9.28 12.30 -5.31
C CYS A 69 -10.06 12.67 -4.05
N SER A 70 -9.48 12.67 -2.85
CA SER A 70 -10.09 13.27 -1.66
C SER A 70 -9.15 14.35 -1.11
N PRO A 71 -9.70 15.50 -0.65
CA PRO A 71 -8.89 16.55 -0.03
C PRO A 71 -8.20 16.11 1.27
N ASP A 72 -8.56 14.95 1.81
CA ASP A 72 -7.96 14.37 3.02
C ASP A 72 -6.58 13.72 2.75
N TYR A 73 -6.21 13.54 1.48
CA TYR A 73 -4.98 12.86 1.07
C TYR A 73 -4.09 13.74 0.19
N PRO A 74 -2.76 13.48 0.18
CA PRO A 74 -1.85 14.16 -0.73
C PRO A 74 -2.14 13.83 -2.20
N ALA A 75 -1.52 14.59 -3.10
CA ALA A 75 -1.48 14.23 -4.52
C ALA A 75 -0.82 12.85 -4.69
N ALA A 76 -1.25 12.08 -5.70
CA ALA A 76 -0.82 10.69 -5.87
C ALA A 76 0.70 10.52 -5.97
N GLU A 77 1.37 11.39 -6.73
CA GLU A 77 2.83 11.37 -6.90
C GLU A 77 3.57 11.63 -5.57
N ASP A 78 3.13 12.66 -4.84
CA ASP A 78 3.68 12.99 -3.52
C ASP A 78 3.45 11.86 -2.53
N TYR A 79 2.26 11.25 -2.57
CA TYR A 79 1.93 10.16 -1.65
C TYR A 79 2.77 8.91 -1.92
N LEU A 80 3.04 8.59 -3.18
CA LEU A 80 3.92 7.47 -3.55
C LEU A 80 5.37 7.71 -3.11
N LEU A 81 5.86 8.94 -3.18
CA LEU A 81 7.18 9.30 -2.64
C LEU A 81 7.20 9.10 -1.13
N GLU A 82 6.18 9.59 -0.41
CA GLU A 82 6.06 9.43 1.04
C GLU A 82 6.01 7.95 1.45
N ILE A 83 5.26 7.11 0.72
CA ILE A 83 5.15 5.67 0.97
C ILE A 83 6.52 4.98 0.83
N ARG A 84 7.29 5.32 -0.21
CA ARG A 84 8.62 4.75 -0.46
C ARG A 84 9.62 5.20 0.60
N ASP A 85 9.64 6.48 0.92
CA ASP A 85 10.51 7.03 1.97
C ASP A 85 10.18 6.40 3.32
N HIS A 86 8.90 6.26 3.64
CA HIS A 86 8.45 5.60 4.86
C HIS A 86 8.90 4.13 4.93
N LEU A 87 8.72 3.36 3.85
CA LEU A 87 9.19 1.97 3.80
C LEU A 87 10.70 1.86 4.03
N MET A 88 11.49 2.70 3.34
CA MET A 88 12.94 2.70 3.48
C MET A 88 13.38 3.11 4.89
N LEU A 89 12.69 4.08 5.50
CA LEU A 89 12.92 4.50 6.87
C LEU A 89 12.61 3.36 7.85
N GLN A 90 11.45 2.71 7.72
CA GLN A 90 11.06 1.59 8.59
C GLN A 90 12.02 0.40 8.48
N MET A 91 12.44 0.04 7.28
CA MET A 91 13.48 -0.98 7.07
C MET A 91 14.80 -0.61 7.75
N SER A 92 15.24 0.64 7.64
CA SER A 92 16.45 1.12 8.31
C SER A 92 16.30 1.12 9.83
N SER A 93 15.15 1.53 10.36
CA SER A 93 14.90 1.59 11.81
C SER A 93 14.81 0.20 12.44
N ALA A 94 14.15 -0.74 11.76
CA ALA A 94 14.06 -2.14 12.16
C ALA A 94 15.35 -2.95 11.90
N VAL A 95 16.32 -2.37 11.18
CA VAL A 95 17.56 -3.06 10.76
C VAL A 95 17.24 -4.33 9.94
N VAL A 96 16.23 -4.23 9.07
CA VAL A 96 15.75 -5.32 8.22
C VAL A 96 16.28 -5.12 6.80
N ASP A 97 16.99 -6.13 6.27
CA ASP A 97 17.37 -6.18 4.86
C ASP A 97 16.30 -6.90 4.02
N VAL A 98 16.29 -6.71 2.69
CA VAL A 98 15.26 -7.34 1.84
C VAL A 98 15.33 -8.86 1.87
N GLY A 99 16.50 -9.46 2.06
CA GLY A 99 16.63 -10.90 2.18
C GLY A 99 16.02 -11.44 3.47
N SER A 100 16.20 -10.76 4.60
CA SER A 100 15.53 -11.12 5.85
C SER A 100 14.02 -10.90 5.76
N LEU A 101 13.59 -9.76 5.22
CA LEU A 101 12.18 -9.46 4.97
C LEU A 101 11.51 -10.54 4.12
N GLN A 102 12.13 -10.92 2.98
CA GLN A 102 11.61 -11.95 2.08
C GLN A 102 11.43 -13.30 2.77
N ARG A 103 12.29 -13.67 3.72
CA ARG A 103 12.17 -14.92 4.48
C ARG A 103 11.13 -14.84 5.60
N ALA A 104 10.81 -13.64 6.06
CA ALA A 104 9.91 -13.42 7.19
C ALA A 104 8.45 -13.29 6.77
N ILE A 105 8.17 -12.79 5.57
CA ILE A 105 6.82 -12.64 5.04
C ILE A 105 6.42 -13.82 4.15
N GLU A 106 5.12 -14.11 4.11
CA GLU A 106 4.56 -15.04 3.13
C GLU A 106 4.57 -14.40 1.73
N THR A 107 5.48 -14.84 0.86
CA THR A 107 5.61 -14.32 -0.49
C THR A 107 6.28 -15.32 -1.44
N ASP A 108 5.83 -15.34 -2.69
CA ASP A 108 6.49 -16.05 -3.79
C ASP A 108 7.58 -15.20 -4.48
N LEU A 109 7.79 -13.96 -4.04
CA LEU A 109 8.78 -13.06 -4.60
C LEU A 109 10.19 -13.48 -4.18
N ASP A 110 11.11 -13.44 -5.15
CA ASP A 110 12.53 -13.44 -4.80
C ASP A 110 12.96 -12.08 -4.21
N ALA A 111 14.11 -12.07 -3.52
CA ALA A 111 14.61 -10.86 -2.86
C ALA A 111 14.84 -9.69 -3.84
N LYS A 112 15.17 -9.97 -5.10
CA LYS A 112 15.38 -8.92 -6.10
C LYS A 112 14.05 -8.29 -6.52
N ALA A 113 13.03 -9.09 -6.75
CA ALA A 113 11.69 -8.63 -7.09
C ALA A 113 11.08 -7.84 -5.93
N LEU A 114 11.27 -8.29 -4.68
CA LEU A 114 10.85 -7.55 -3.50
C LEU A 114 11.58 -6.20 -3.37
N GLN A 115 12.91 -6.17 -3.56
CA GLN A 115 13.70 -4.93 -3.57
C GLN A 115 13.16 -3.94 -4.62
N GLN A 116 12.91 -4.41 -5.85
CA GLN A 116 12.38 -3.55 -6.91
C GLN A 116 11.02 -2.95 -6.54
N LYS A 117 10.14 -3.71 -5.90
CA LYS A 117 8.85 -3.21 -5.44
C LYS A 117 9.00 -2.19 -4.31
N VAL A 118 9.83 -2.46 -3.31
CA VAL A 118 10.13 -1.52 -2.21
C VAL A 118 10.71 -0.21 -2.74
N GLU A 119 11.59 -0.26 -3.75
CA GLU A 119 12.16 0.91 -4.40
C GLU A 119 11.18 1.61 -5.38
N GLY A 120 9.97 1.09 -5.56
CA GLY A 120 8.99 1.63 -6.51
C GLY A 120 9.37 1.46 -7.99
N ARG A 121 10.27 0.52 -8.29
CA ARG A 121 10.68 0.16 -9.66
C ARG A 121 9.76 -0.90 -10.30
N ARG A 122 8.84 -1.45 -9.50
CA ARG A 122 7.79 -2.38 -9.92
C ARG A 122 6.57 -2.15 -9.02
N GLU A 123 5.39 -2.29 -9.59
CA GLU A 123 4.12 -2.18 -8.84
C GLU A 123 4.08 -3.18 -7.69
N MET A 124 3.57 -2.73 -6.54
CA MET A 124 3.35 -3.54 -5.34
C MET A 124 1.85 -3.63 -5.08
N THR A 125 1.33 -4.82 -4.79
CA THR A 125 -0.08 -4.96 -4.39
C THR A 125 -0.29 -4.48 -2.95
N LEU A 126 -1.52 -4.12 -2.59
CA LEU A 126 -1.84 -3.79 -1.20
C LEU A 126 -1.61 -4.97 -0.25
N GLU A 127 -1.76 -6.19 -0.73
CA GLU A 127 -1.47 -7.40 0.04
C GLU A 127 0.01 -7.54 0.35
N GLU A 128 0.88 -7.41 -0.67
CA GLU A 128 2.32 -7.42 -0.49
C GLU A 128 2.76 -6.27 0.43
N TYR A 129 2.22 -5.07 0.20
CA TYR A 129 2.52 -3.89 1.01
C TYR A 129 2.15 -4.10 2.48
N ALA A 130 0.93 -4.58 2.75
CA ALA A 130 0.44 -4.82 4.11
C ALA A 130 1.32 -5.84 4.86
N ARG A 131 1.78 -6.90 4.18
CA ARG A 131 2.73 -7.87 4.77
C ARG A 131 4.06 -7.22 5.13
N VAL A 132 4.60 -6.39 4.24
CA VAL A 132 5.88 -5.70 4.47
C VAL A 132 5.77 -4.73 5.64
N VAL A 133 4.81 -3.81 5.64
CA VAL A 133 4.70 -2.80 6.71
C VAL A 133 4.33 -3.41 8.06
N HIS A 134 3.52 -4.47 8.06
CA HIS A 134 3.19 -5.22 9.28
C HIS A 134 4.45 -5.82 9.90
N HIS A 135 5.25 -6.55 9.11
CA HIS A 135 6.48 -7.15 9.61
C HIS A 135 7.45 -6.09 10.13
N LEU A 136 7.64 -4.99 9.38
CA LEU A 136 8.53 -3.91 9.81
C LEU A 136 8.06 -3.25 11.12
N ALA A 137 6.75 -3.06 11.30
CA ALA A 137 6.21 -2.52 12.55
C ALA A 137 6.36 -3.50 13.73
N VAL A 138 6.25 -4.82 13.50
CA VAL A 138 6.54 -5.82 14.53
C VAL A 138 8.02 -5.78 14.96
N GLU A 139 8.94 -5.63 14.01
CA GLU A 139 10.38 -5.57 14.29
C GLU A 139 10.83 -4.22 14.89
N ASN A 140 10.06 -3.15 14.68
CA ASN A 140 10.30 -1.82 15.27
C ASN A 140 9.01 -1.21 15.85
N PRO A 141 8.61 -1.59 17.08
CA PRO A 141 7.36 -1.14 17.69
C PRO A 141 7.42 0.28 18.27
N TRP A 142 8.44 1.08 17.94
CA TRP A 142 8.75 2.38 18.54
C TRP A 142 8.47 3.56 17.60
#